data_AF-A0A3B9CSR2-F1
#
_entry.id   AF-A0A3B9CSR2-F1
#
_cell.length_a   1.000
_cell.length_b   1.000
_cell.length_c   1.000
_cell.angle_alpha   90.00
_cell.angle_beta   90.00
_cell.angle_gamma   90.00
#
_symmetry.space_group_name_H-M   'P 1'
#
loop_
_entity.id
_entity.type
_entity.pdbx_description
1 polymer ?
#
loop_
_entity_poly.entity_id
_entity_poly.type
_entity_poly.pdbx_seq_one_letter_code
_entity_poly.pdbx_strand_id
1 'polypeptide(L)'
;QMAVPEVMQLSAETKSTEVMYGIDDATTKPFGQMCLTARRLVERGVRFVQLYDNGWDAHSKLKENHSTRIRCVDKPIAGLLGDLKQR
;
A
#
# COMPACT_ATOMS: atom_id res chain seq x y z
N GLN A 1 -14.45 22.11 2.69
CA GLN A 1 -13.54 20.97 2.98
C GLN A 1 -13.71 19.93 1.87
N MET A 2 -12.85 19.97 0.84
CA MET A 2 -12.92 19.08 -0.35
C MET A 2 -11.65 18.23 -0.57
N ALA A 3 -10.69 18.26 0.36
CA ALA A 3 -9.38 17.63 0.17
C ALA A 3 -9.38 16.09 0.36
N VAL A 4 -10.32 15.56 1.13
CA VAL A 4 -10.43 14.10 1.40
C VAL A 4 -10.79 13.30 0.13
N PRO A 5 -11.75 13.73 -0.72
CA PRO A 5 -12.04 13.07 -1.99
C PRO A 5 -10.85 12.89 -2.92
N GLU A 6 -9.95 13.87 -3.03
CA GLU A 6 -8.85 13.82 -4.01
C GLU A 6 -7.75 12.83 -3.62
N VAL A 7 -7.47 12.70 -2.32
CA VAL A 7 -6.45 11.76 -1.81
C VAL A 7 -6.84 10.31 -2.11
N MET A 8 -8.14 10.03 -2.16
CA MET A 8 -8.69 8.70 -2.45
C MET A 8 -8.87 8.42 -3.95
N GLN A 9 -8.70 9.42 -4.83
CA GLN A 9 -8.82 9.25 -6.28
C GLN A 9 -7.53 8.70 -6.90
N LEU A 10 -7.32 7.39 -6.74
CA LEU A 10 -6.12 6.70 -7.25
C LEU A 10 -6.14 6.47 -8.76
N SER A 11 -7.27 6.68 -9.44
CA SER A 11 -7.42 6.49 -10.89
C SER A 11 -6.57 7.44 -11.76
N ALA A 12 -5.99 8.48 -11.16
CA ALA A 12 -5.11 9.42 -11.85
C ALA A 12 -3.64 8.97 -11.89
N GLU A 13 -3.32 7.83 -11.29
CA GLU A 13 -1.95 7.32 -11.19
C GLU A 13 -1.48 6.69 -12.51
N THR A 14 -0.18 6.74 -12.76
CA THR A 14 0.38 6.14 -13.96
C THR A 14 0.40 4.61 -13.85
N LYS A 15 0.34 3.91 -14.98
CA LYS A 15 0.49 2.45 -15.01
C LYS A 15 1.80 1.97 -14.36
N SER A 16 2.90 2.72 -14.50
CA SER A 16 4.16 2.37 -13.84
C SER A 16 4.03 2.42 -12.32
N THR A 17 3.28 3.38 -11.79
CA THR A 17 3.01 3.51 -10.35
C THR A 17 2.11 2.37 -9.89
N GLU A 18 1.05 2.05 -10.63
CA GLU A 18 0.20 0.89 -10.31
C GLU A 18 1.00 -0.41 -10.23
N VAL A 19 1.87 -0.66 -11.21
CA VAL A 19 2.74 -1.85 -11.24
C VAL A 19 3.76 -1.82 -10.09
N MET A 20 4.35 -0.67 -9.79
CA MET A 20 5.31 -0.52 -8.68
C MET A 20 4.69 -0.88 -7.33
N TYR A 21 3.47 -0.43 -7.09
CA TYR A 21 2.73 -0.70 -5.85
C TYR A 21 1.99 -2.05 -5.85
N GLY A 22 1.99 -2.80 -6.96
CA GLY A 22 1.27 -4.07 -7.07
C GLY A 22 -0.25 -3.92 -7.22
N ILE A 23 -0.76 -2.77 -7.65
CA ILE A 23 -2.20 -2.56 -7.81
C ILE A 23 -2.77 -3.36 -8.99
N ASP A 24 -1.90 -3.82 -9.88
CA ASP A 24 -2.18 -4.69 -11.01
C ASP A 24 -2.43 -6.17 -10.63
N ASP A 25 -2.10 -6.58 -9.40
CA ASP A 25 -2.34 -7.93 -8.89
C ASP A 25 -3.40 -7.91 -7.79
N ALA A 26 -4.45 -8.73 -7.92
CA ALA A 26 -5.54 -8.83 -6.94
C ALA A 26 -5.07 -9.14 -5.51
N THR A 27 -3.96 -9.86 -5.35
CA THR A 27 -3.37 -10.23 -4.06
C THR A 27 -2.81 -9.02 -3.30
N THR A 28 -2.15 -8.11 -4.02
CA THR A 28 -1.45 -6.96 -3.44
C THR A 28 -2.26 -5.68 -3.53
N LYS A 29 -3.22 -5.61 -4.45
CA LYS A 29 -4.05 -4.44 -4.73
C LYS A 29 -4.62 -3.73 -3.50
N PRO A 30 -5.24 -4.41 -2.51
CA PRO A 30 -5.81 -3.72 -1.36
C PRO A 30 -4.76 -2.95 -0.56
N PHE A 31 -3.63 -3.58 -0.25
CA PHE A 31 -2.56 -2.96 0.52
C PHE A 31 -1.74 -1.98 -0.33
N GLY A 32 -1.58 -2.24 -1.63
CA GLY A 32 -1.00 -1.33 -2.62
C GLY A 32 -1.74 0.01 -2.68
N GLN A 33 -3.07 -0.02 -2.71
CA GLN A 33 -3.90 1.18 -2.67
C GLN A 33 -3.72 1.94 -1.34
N MET A 34 -3.67 1.24 -0.20
CA MET A 34 -3.39 1.87 1.10
C MET A 34 -2.04 2.56 1.13
N CYS A 35 -0.98 1.90 0.63
CA CYS A 35 0.35 2.48 0.50
C CYS A 35 0.35 3.74 -0.39
N LEU A 36 -0.31 3.69 -1.54
CA LEU A 36 -0.35 4.81 -2.48
C LEU A 36 -1.11 6.01 -1.89
N THR A 37 -2.22 5.75 -1.19
CA THR A 37 -2.93 6.76 -0.39
C THR A 37 -2.01 7.37 0.68
N ALA A 38 -1.24 6.54 1.40
CA ALA A 38 -0.27 7.00 2.40
C ALA A 38 0.75 7.98 1.79
N ARG A 39 1.32 7.63 0.63
CA ARG A 39 2.21 8.51 -0.12
C ARG A 39 1.57 9.86 -0.41
N ARG A 40 0.30 9.91 -0.87
CA ARG A 40 -0.37 11.21 -1.13
C ARG A 40 -0.69 12.01 0.14
N LEU A 41 -0.94 11.34 1.26
CA LEU A 41 -1.10 12.00 2.56
C LEU A 41 0.22 12.66 3.00
N VAL A 42 1.33 11.93 2.89
CA VAL A 42 2.68 12.45 3.20
C VAL A 42 3.02 13.65 2.34
N GLU A 43 2.76 13.60 1.03
CA GLU A 43 2.98 14.75 0.12
C GLU A 43 2.13 15.98 0.45
N ARG A 44 0.97 15.78 1.08
CA ARG A 44 0.10 16.86 1.56
C ARG A 44 0.47 17.35 2.97
N GLY A 45 1.62 16.93 3.50
CA GLY A 45 2.16 17.40 4.77
C GLY A 45 1.66 16.64 6.00
N VAL A 46 0.99 15.50 5.83
CA VAL A 46 0.64 14.63 6.97
C VAL A 46 1.92 14.04 7.55
N ARG A 47 2.21 14.39 8.81
CA ARG A 47 3.48 14.05 9.48
C ARG A 47 3.60 12.59 9.92
N PHE A 48 2.47 11.91 10.08
CA PHE A 48 2.43 10.54 10.55
C PHE A 48 1.28 9.79 9.89
N VAL A 49 1.60 8.67 9.27
CA VAL A 49 0.62 7.78 8.62
C VAL A 49 0.91 6.36 9.10
N GLN A 50 -0.16 5.64 9.46
CA GLN A 50 -0.08 4.25 9.87
C GLN A 50 -0.92 3.39 8.94
N LEU A 51 -0.32 2.28 8.50
CA LEU A 51 -0.98 1.27 7.67
C LEU A 51 -1.16 0.00 8.49
N TYR A 52 -2.32 -0.62 8.36
CA TYR A 52 -2.69 -1.82 9.11
C TYR A 52 -2.99 -2.96 8.14
N ASP A 53 -2.43 -4.13 8.42
CA ASP A 53 -2.83 -5.41 7.84
C ASP A 53 -3.05 -6.40 8.99
N ASN A 54 -4.17 -7.12 8.95
CA ASN A 54 -4.61 -7.99 10.05
C ASN A 54 -4.32 -9.46 9.74
N GLY A 55 -4.27 -10.29 10.79
CA GLY A 55 -4.19 -11.75 10.65
C GLY A 55 -2.77 -12.33 10.78
N TRP A 56 -1.84 -11.57 11.34
CA TRP A 56 -0.46 -12.01 11.64
C TRP A 56 -0.35 -12.91 12.88
N ASP A 57 -1.34 -12.89 13.76
CA ASP A 57 -1.38 -13.70 14.99
C ASP A 57 -1.85 -15.15 14.72
N ALA A 58 -1.08 -15.88 13.93
CA ALA A 58 -1.41 -17.24 13.52
C ALA A 58 -0.91 -18.27 14.56
N HIS A 59 -1.82 -19.11 15.05
CA HIS A 59 -1.52 -20.18 16.02
C HIS A 59 -1.37 -21.57 15.38
N SER A 60 -1.62 -21.68 14.07
CA SER A 60 -1.47 -22.91 13.29
C SER A 60 -1.21 -22.57 11.82
N LYS A 61 -0.77 -23.55 11.03
CA LYS A 61 -0.49 -23.39 9.59
C LYS A 61 0.42 -22.19 9.28
N LEU A 62 1.44 -21.97 10.12
CA LEU A 62 2.28 -20.77 10.12
C LEU A 62 2.83 -20.42 8.73
N LYS A 63 3.40 -21.41 8.03
CA LYS A 63 3.97 -21.22 6.70
C LYS A 63 2.92 -20.75 5.69
N GLU A 64 1.76 -21.38 5.65
CA GLU A 64 0.69 -21.05 4.71
C GLU A 64 0.13 -19.65 4.98
N ASN A 65 -0.17 -19.36 6.25
CA ASN A 65 -0.70 -18.07 6.68
C ASN A 65 0.29 -16.95 6.36
N HIS A 66 1.50 -17.02 6.92
CA HIS A 66 2.50 -15.97 6.75
C HIS A 66 2.93 -15.81 5.28
N SER A 67 3.08 -16.90 4.52
CA SER A 67 3.43 -16.77 3.08
C SER A 67 2.35 -16.00 2.31
N THR A 68 1.08 -16.19 2.65
CA THR A 68 -0.02 -15.47 2.01
C THR A 68 -0.04 -14.00 2.44
N ARG A 69 0.13 -13.72 3.74
CA ARG A 69 0.17 -12.36 4.26
C ARG A 69 1.34 -11.56 3.72
N ILE A 70 2.54 -12.14 3.74
CA ILE A 70 3.76 -11.53 3.18
C ILE A 70 3.54 -11.17 1.71
N ARG A 71 2.96 -12.10 0.91
CA ARG A 71 2.66 -11.83 -0.52
C ARG A 71 1.74 -10.63 -0.72
N CYS A 72 0.81 -10.35 0.20
CA CYS A 72 -0.09 -9.21 0.09
C CYS A 72 0.60 -7.86 0.36
N VAL A 73 1.63 -7.83 1.21
CA VAL A 73 2.19 -6.56 1.73
C VAL A 73 3.59 -6.24 1.21
N ASP A 74 4.40 -7.25 0.85
CA ASP A 74 5.82 -7.08 0.56
C ASP A 74 6.08 -6.12 -0.61
N LYS A 75 5.48 -6.39 -1.78
CA LYS A 75 5.60 -5.53 -2.97
C LYS A 75 5.04 -4.11 -2.74
N PRO A 76 3.82 -3.92 -2.20
CA PRO A 76 3.32 -2.59 -1.82
C PRO A 76 4.23 -1.78 -0.90
N ILE A 77 4.82 -2.40 0.13
CA ILE A 77 5.71 -1.72 1.08
C ILE A 77 7.00 -1.32 0.37
N ALA A 78 7.59 -2.22 -0.42
CA ALA A 78 8.76 -1.93 -1.22
C ALA A 78 8.52 -0.77 -2.21
N GLY A 79 7.34 -0.77 -2.86
CA GLY A 79 6.91 0.31 -3.75
C GLY A 79 6.81 1.66 -3.03
N LEU A 80 6.17 1.70 -1.87
CA LEU A 80 6.05 2.92 -1.06
C LEU A 80 7.42 3.47 -0.64
N LEU A 81 8.29 2.61 -0.08
CA LEU A 81 9.63 3.03 0.34
C LEU A 81 10.48 3.52 -0.83
N GLY A 82 10.38 2.83 -1.98
CA GLY A 82 11.08 3.21 -3.20
C GLY A 82 10.63 4.56 -3.77
N ASP A 83 9.32 4.80 -3.83
CA ASP A 83 8.73 6.07 -4.31
C ASP A 83 9.03 7.22 -3.36
N LEU A 84 8.91 7.03 -2.04
CA LEU A 84 9.27 8.06 -1.05
C LEU A 84 10.74 8.44 -1.10
N LYS A 85 11.64 7.51 -1.45
CA LYS A 85 13.08 7.79 -1.59
C LYS A 85 13.41 8.62 -2.84
N GLN A 86 12.56 8.62 -3.86
CA GLN A 86 12.78 9.34 -5.12
C GLN A 86 12.33 10.81 -5.06
N ARG A 87 11.69 11.23 -3.98
CA ARG A 87 11.08 12.57 -3.80
C ARG A 87 11.85 13.37 -2.75
#